data_AF-A0AA39IBB7-F1
#
_entry.id   AF-A0AA39IBB7-F1
#
_cell.length_a   1.000
_cell.length_b   1.000
_cell.length_c   1.000
_cell.angle_alpha   90.00
_cell.angle_beta   90.00
_cell.angle_gamma   90.00
#
_symmetry.space_group_name_H-M   'P 1'
#
loop_
_entity.id
_entity.type
_entity.pdbx_description
1 polymer ?
#
loop_
_entity_poly.entity_id
_entity_poly.type
_entity_poly.pdbx_seq_one_letter_code
_entity_poly.pdbx_strand_id
1 'polypeptide(L)'
;MESLRNIEPSAESSSEEELMDVRVKKEVQVIDKTERCLQILNHASKCQNPKCFAASCLRMKMIIDHSRQCGNRIECVACRQLLALCFHHASQCKEKQECKVTFCEYLRPIYIESLLNAI
;
A
#
# COMPACT_ATOMS: atom_id res chain seq x y z
N MET A 1 -26.69 34.96 -53.71
CA MET A 1 -26.33 33.55 -53.47
C MET A 1 -24.82 33.52 -53.36
N GLU A 2 -24.36 32.88 -52.29
CA GLU A 2 -22.96 32.62 -51.87
C GLU A 2 -22.12 33.85 -51.48
N SER A 3 -21.86 34.04 -50.18
CA SER A 3 -20.77 33.45 -49.35
C SER A 3 -19.52 34.34 -49.48
N LEU A 4 -18.81 34.83 -48.46
CA LEU A 4 -18.38 34.25 -47.19
C LEU A 4 -18.04 35.41 -46.22
N ARG A 5 -18.35 35.25 -44.93
CA ARG A 5 -17.70 35.99 -43.84
C ARG A 5 -17.37 34.98 -42.73
N ASN A 6 -16.12 34.53 -42.69
CA ASN A 6 -15.47 33.85 -41.57
C ASN A 6 -14.08 34.53 -41.51
N ILE A 7 -13.71 35.40 -40.58
CA ILE A 7 -13.50 35.23 -39.12
C ILE A 7 -12.55 34.06 -38.85
N GLU A 8 -11.26 34.36 -38.68
CA GLU A 8 -10.28 33.49 -38.00
C GLU A 8 -10.65 33.35 -36.52
N PRO A 9 -10.30 32.22 -35.86
CA PRO A 9 -9.26 32.36 -34.85
C PRO A 9 -8.31 31.14 -34.69
N SER A 10 -7.04 31.48 -34.43
CA SER A 10 -6.08 30.85 -33.50
C SER A 10 -6.30 29.44 -32.95
N ALA A 11 -5.29 28.57 -33.08
CA ALA A 11 -4.69 27.70 -32.04
C ALA A 11 -3.71 26.74 -32.75
N GLU A 12 -2.40 26.85 -32.55
CA GLU A 12 -1.60 26.13 -31.54
C GLU A 12 -0.69 25.09 -32.22
N SER A 13 0.47 24.91 -31.62
CA SER A 13 1.73 24.46 -32.20
C SER A 13 2.02 22.98 -31.96
N SER A 14 3.11 22.55 -32.63
CA SER A 14 4.12 21.59 -32.16
C SER A 14 3.79 20.08 -32.19
N SER A 15 4.19 19.45 -33.28
CA SER A 15 4.22 18.01 -33.54
C SER A 15 5.60 17.40 -33.24
N GLU A 16 6.00 17.31 -31.97
CA GLU A 16 7.29 16.69 -31.56
C GLU A 16 7.21 15.73 -30.35
N GLU A 17 6.02 15.48 -29.79
CA GLU A 17 5.90 14.72 -28.52
C GLU A 17 5.67 13.19 -28.68
N GLU A 18 5.56 12.64 -29.89
CA GLU A 18 5.06 11.26 -30.10
C GLU A 18 6.10 10.12 -30.04
N LEU A 19 7.38 10.35 -29.71
CA LEU A 19 8.42 9.29 -29.76
C LEU A 19 9.03 8.86 -28.41
N MET A 20 8.44 9.24 -27.26
CA MET A 20 8.91 8.78 -25.94
C MET A 20 7.93 7.88 -25.16
N ASP A 21 6.75 7.54 -25.71
CA ASP A 21 5.68 6.81 -25.00
C ASP A 21 5.87 5.27 -24.89
N VAL A 22 6.87 4.68 -25.56
CA VAL A 22 7.15 3.23 -25.40
C VAL A 22 8.16 2.96 -24.27
N ARG A 23 9.02 3.94 -23.94
CA ARG A 23 10.12 3.73 -22.97
C ARG A 23 9.74 4.04 -21.53
N VAL A 24 8.77 4.92 -21.28
CA VAL A 24 8.31 5.28 -19.93
C VAL A 24 7.52 4.15 -19.24
N LYS A 25 6.98 3.20 -20.01
CA LYS A 25 6.14 2.11 -19.48
C LYS A 25 6.93 0.98 -18.79
N LYS A 26 8.27 0.95 -18.89
CA LYS A 26 9.10 -0.08 -18.22
C LYS A 26 9.69 0.34 -16.86
N GLU A 27 9.68 1.63 -16.52
CA GLU A 27 10.26 2.13 -15.26
C GLU A 27 9.19 2.56 -14.23
N VAL A 28 7.98 2.89 -14.68
CA VAL A 28 6.85 3.28 -13.79
C VAL A 28 5.96 2.07 -13.44
N GLN A 29 6.58 0.94 -13.08
CA GLN A 29 5.89 -0.22 -12.49
C GLN A 29 6.40 -0.59 -11.09
N VAL A 30 7.38 0.17 -10.56
CA VAL A 30 7.79 0.08 -9.15
C VAL A 30 6.85 0.92 -8.29
N ILE A 31 5.55 0.66 -8.39
CA ILE A 31 4.65 1.00 -7.29
C ILE A 31 5.01 0.03 -6.17
N ASP A 32 5.72 0.56 -5.19
CA ASP A 32 6.41 -0.13 -4.10
C ASP A 32 5.63 -1.35 -3.57
N LYS A 33 6.23 -2.55 -3.74
CA LYS A 33 5.63 -3.82 -3.31
C LYS A 33 5.27 -3.79 -1.82
N THR A 34 6.03 -3.03 -1.02
CA THR A 34 5.79 -2.85 0.41
C THR A 34 4.53 -2.04 0.65
N GLU A 35 4.37 -0.88 0.01
CA GLU A 35 3.17 -0.06 0.07
C GLU A 35 1.90 -0.84 -0.31
N ARG A 36 1.95 -1.62 -1.39
CA ARG A 36 0.80 -2.47 -1.77
C ARG A 36 0.47 -3.50 -0.69
N CYS A 37 1.48 -4.11 -0.07
CA CYS A 37 1.29 -5.04 1.04
C CYS A 37 0.69 -4.34 2.27
N LEU A 38 1.10 -3.11 2.58
CA LEU A 38 0.54 -2.31 3.67
C LEU A 38 -0.93 -1.98 3.44
N GLN A 39 -1.31 -1.60 2.23
CA GLN A 39 -2.72 -1.36 1.88
C GLN A 39 -3.57 -2.61 2.07
N ILE A 40 -3.06 -3.77 1.65
CA ILE A 40 -3.72 -5.07 1.86
C ILE A 40 -3.82 -5.38 3.36
N LEU A 41 -2.76 -5.18 4.13
CA LEU A 41 -2.74 -5.40 5.59
C LEU A 41 -3.74 -4.50 6.32
N ASN A 42 -3.74 -3.21 5.98
CA ASN A 42 -4.66 -2.21 6.53
C ASN A 42 -6.11 -2.60 6.27
N HIS A 43 -6.42 -2.95 5.02
CA HIS A 43 -7.74 -3.42 4.66
C HIS A 43 -8.11 -4.70 5.40
N ALA A 44 -7.28 -5.75 5.31
CA ALA A 44 -7.58 -7.06 5.87
C ALA A 44 -7.78 -7.04 7.39
N SER A 45 -6.97 -6.24 8.11
CA SER A 45 -7.09 -6.08 9.56
C SER A 45 -8.39 -5.38 9.98
N LYS A 46 -8.89 -4.43 9.17
CA LYS A 46 -10.10 -3.65 9.45
C LYS A 46 -11.37 -4.27 8.82
N CYS A 47 -11.22 -5.16 7.86
CA CYS A 47 -12.32 -5.68 7.03
C CYS A 47 -13.16 -6.72 7.77
N GLN A 48 -14.36 -6.32 8.17
CA GLN A 48 -15.39 -7.20 8.75
C GLN A 48 -16.50 -7.57 7.76
N ASN A 49 -16.42 -7.09 6.50
CA ASN A 49 -17.44 -7.34 5.49
C ASN A 49 -17.46 -8.84 5.09
N PRO A 50 -18.55 -9.59 5.35
CA PRO A 50 -18.66 -11.00 4.97
C PRO A 50 -18.72 -11.21 3.45
N LYS A 51 -18.99 -10.16 2.67
CA LYS A 51 -19.01 -10.18 1.20
C LYS A 51 -17.70 -9.70 0.56
N CYS A 52 -16.62 -9.55 1.34
CA CYS A 52 -15.31 -9.20 0.79
C CYS A 52 -14.65 -10.43 0.17
N PHE A 53 -14.69 -10.53 -1.16
CA PHE A 53 -14.10 -11.64 -1.92
C PHE A 53 -12.75 -11.30 -2.58
N ALA A 54 -12.14 -10.18 -2.19
CA ALA A 54 -10.82 -9.82 -2.69
C ALA A 54 -9.79 -10.87 -2.25
N ALA A 55 -9.19 -11.58 -3.20
CA ALA A 55 -8.28 -12.70 -2.92
C ALA A 55 -7.08 -12.29 -2.03
N SER A 56 -6.60 -11.05 -2.16
CA SER A 56 -5.55 -10.50 -1.30
C SER A 56 -5.99 -10.32 0.15
N CYS A 57 -7.23 -9.85 0.38
CA CYS A 57 -7.82 -9.72 1.70
C CYS A 57 -7.98 -11.09 2.37
N LEU A 58 -8.54 -12.07 1.65
CA LEU A 58 -8.73 -13.43 2.14
C LEU A 58 -7.40 -14.08 2.53
N ARG A 59 -6.39 -14.01 1.65
CA ARG A 59 -5.05 -14.53 1.94
C ARG A 59 -4.41 -13.84 3.15
N MET A 60 -4.53 -12.53 3.25
CA MET A 60 -3.96 -11.80 4.39
C MET A 60 -4.67 -12.14 5.70
N LYS A 61 -6.00 -12.30 5.70
CA LYS A 61 -6.76 -12.76 6.86
C LYS A 61 -6.30 -14.14 7.34
N MET A 62 -6.06 -15.08 6.44
CA MET A 62 -5.52 -16.40 6.81
C MET A 62 -4.15 -16.30 7.49
N ILE A 63 -3.26 -15.42 7.00
CA ILE A 63 -1.94 -15.21 7.61
C ILE A 63 -2.08 -14.56 9.00
N ILE A 64 -3.01 -13.60 9.16
CA ILE A 64 -3.34 -13.00 10.46
C ILE A 64 -3.84 -14.07 11.43
N ASP A 65 -4.79 -14.90 11.03
CA ASP A 65 -5.36 -15.95 11.89
C ASP A 65 -4.31 -17.00 12.26
N HIS A 66 -3.49 -17.42 11.29
CA HIS A 66 -2.33 -18.28 11.53
C HIS A 66 -1.39 -17.68 12.59
N SER A 67 -1.02 -16.41 12.46
CA SER A 67 -0.06 -15.78 13.37
C SER A 67 -0.56 -15.74 14.82
N ARG A 68 -1.87 -15.64 15.05
CA ARG A 68 -2.48 -15.65 16.38
C ARG A 68 -2.32 -17.02 17.06
N GLN A 69 -2.36 -18.10 16.29
CA GLN A 69 -2.35 -19.48 16.78
C GLN A 69 -0.96 -20.15 16.64
N CYS A 70 -0.03 -19.53 15.91
CA CYS A 70 1.29 -20.11 15.66
C CYS A 70 2.14 -20.16 16.94
N GLY A 71 2.50 -21.37 17.38
CA GLY A 71 3.34 -21.61 18.56
C GLY A 71 4.82 -21.31 18.36
N ASN A 72 5.28 -21.07 17.13
CA ASN A 72 6.68 -20.74 16.84
C ASN A 72 6.78 -19.62 15.79
N ARG A 73 6.45 -18.39 16.23
CA ARG A 73 6.42 -17.20 15.37
C ARG A 73 7.79 -16.77 14.84
N ILE A 74 8.88 -17.16 15.52
CA ILE A 74 10.25 -16.78 15.17
C ILE A 74 10.73 -17.57 13.95
N GLU A 75 10.52 -18.88 13.93
CA GLU A 75 10.97 -19.74 12.83
C GLU A 75 9.94 -19.82 11.67
N CYS A 76 8.69 -19.41 11.90
CA CYS A 76 7.67 -19.38 10.86
C CYS A 76 7.87 -18.21 9.88
N VAL A 77 8.08 -18.55 8.59
CA VAL A 77 8.27 -17.57 7.50
C VAL A 77 7.07 -16.61 7.37
N ALA A 78 5.84 -17.14 7.41
CA ALA A 78 4.63 -16.33 7.27
C ALA A 78 4.47 -15.33 8.43
N CYS A 79 4.76 -15.79 9.66
CA CYS A 79 4.73 -14.92 10.83
C CYS A 79 5.80 -13.84 10.76
N ARG A 80 7.04 -14.19 10.39
CA ARG A 80 8.12 -13.19 10.23
C ARG A 80 7.76 -12.12 9.22
N GLN A 81 7.23 -12.51 8.06
CA GLN A 81 6.84 -11.57 7.01
C GLN A 81 5.69 -10.66 7.46
N LEU A 82 4.67 -11.22 8.12
CA LEU A 82 3.57 -10.43 8.68
C LEU A 82 4.08 -9.45 9.74
N LEU A 83 4.90 -9.91 10.68
CA LEU A 83 5.46 -9.07 11.75
C LEU A 83 6.34 -7.95 11.19
N ALA A 84 7.16 -8.22 10.19
CA ALA A 84 7.96 -7.19 9.51
C ALA A 84 7.06 -6.10 8.89
N LEU A 85 5.96 -6.51 8.24
CA LEU A 85 5.00 -5.57 7.65
C LEU A 85 4.27 -4.75 8.72
N CYS A 86 3.86 -5.39 9.83
CA CYS A 86 3.26 -4.72 10.98
C CYS A 86 4.23 -3.75 11.67
N PHE A 87 5.53 -4.08 11.72
CA PHE A 87 6.56 -3.20 12.27
C PHE A 87 6.78 -1.96 11.39
N HIS A 88 6.84 -2.14 10.07
CA HIS A 88 6.88 -1.02 9.13
C HIS A 88 5.63 -0.14 9.24
N HIS A 89 4.45 -0.73 9.42
CA HIS A 89 3.25 0.04 9.70
C HIS A 89 3.38 0.82 11.02
N ALA A 90 3.81 0.17 12.11
CA ALA A 90 3.91 0.79 13.44
C ALA A 90 4.87 1.98 13.48
N SER A 91 5.95 1.97 12.70
CA SER A 91 6.92 3.08 12.63
C SER A 91 6.36 4.36 12.01
N GLN A 92 5.32 4.24 11.16
CA GLN A 92 4.70 5.36 10.44
C GLN A 92 3.28 5.66 10.93
N CYS A 93 2.71 4.79 11.77
CA CYS A 93 1.31 4.86 12.19
C CYS A 93 1.06 6.00 13.18
N LYS A 94 0.21 6.95 12.77
CA LYS A 94 -0.22 8.10 13.58
C LYS A 94 -1.48 7.80 14.43
N GLU A 95 -2.19 6.70 14.15
CA GLU A 95 -3.41 6.27 14.88
C GLU A 95 -3.04 5.71 16.27
N LYS A 96 -2.67 6.58 17.23
CA LYS A 96 -2.05 6.19 18.51
C LYS A 96 -2.80 5.09 19.29
N GLN A 97 -4.09 5.22 19.57
CA GLN A 97 -4.80 4.23 20.40
C GLN A 97 -5.94 3.51 19.68
N GLU A 98 -6.28 3.94 18.47
CA GLU A 98 -7.45 3.42 17.75
C GLU A 98 -7.06 2.65 16.48
N CYS A 99 -5.76 2.35 16.32
CA CYS A 99 -5.31 1.59 15.17
C CYS A 99 -5.79 0.15 15.24
N LYS A 100 -6.72 -0.19 14.35
CA LYS A 100 -7.25 -1.56 14.20
C LYS A 100 -6.37 -2.47 13.34
N VAL A 101 -5.14 -2.04 13.00
CA VAL A 101 -4.20 -2.87 12.25
C VAL A 101 -3.62 -3.95 13.16
N THR A 102 -3.62 -5.19 12.69
CA THR A 102 -3.16 -6.35 13.47
C THR A 102 -1.76 -6.10 14.01
N PHE A 103 -1.56 -6.34 15.30
CA PHE A 103 -0.30 -6.16 16.05
C PHE A 103 0.25 -4.73 16.16
N CYS A 104 -0.37 -3.72 15.55
CA CYS A 104 0.16 -2.35 15.60
C CYS A 104 0.25 -1.81 17.03
N GLU A 105 -0.82 -1.94 17.81
CA GLU A 105 -0.86 -1.48 19.20
C GLU A 105 0.21 -2.13 20.08
N TYR A 106 0.49 -3.41 19.84
CA TYR A 106 1.52 -4.17 20.57
C TYR A 106 2.95 -3.82 20.12
N LEU A 107 3.19 -3.66 18.82
CA LEU A 107 4.52 -3.41 18.28
C LEU A 107 4.98 -1.96 18.39
N ARG A 108 4.04 -1.00 18.44
CA ARG A 108 4.36 0.43 18.55
C ARG A 108 5.23 0.79 19.76
N PRO A 109 4.90 0.40 21.01
CA PRO A 109 5.76 0.72 22.14
C PRO A 109 7.15 0.11 22.00
N ILE A 110 7.26 -1.12 21.51
CA ILE A 110 8.54 -1.81 21.26
C ILE A 110 9.40 -1.02 20.25
N TYR A 111 8.80 -0.52 19.17
CA TYR A 111 9.48 0.33 18.20
C TYR A 111 9.98 1.64 18.84
N ILE A 112 9.13 2.32 19.62
CA ILE A 112 9.48 3.59 20.28
C ILE A 112 10.61 3.37 21.29
N GLU A 113 10.55 2.34 22.13
CA GLU A 113 11.63 1.99 23.06
C GLU A 113 12.94 1.67 22.33
N SER A 114 12.87 0.94 21.22
CA SER A 114 14.04 0.64 20.39
C SER A 114 14.70 1.90 19.83
N LEU A 115 13.92 2.93 19.46
CA LEU A 115 14.44 4.22 19.03
C LEU A 115 15.05 5.03 20.18
N LEU A 116 14.41 5.05 21.35
CA LEU A 116 14.90 5.78 22.51
C LEU A 116 16.22 5.21 23.05
N ASN A 117 16.39 3.89 23.01
CA ASN A 117 17.64 3.22 23.41
C ASN A 117 18.77 3.40 22.38
N ALA A 118 18.48 3.95 21.20
CA ALA A 118 19.45 4.20 20.13
C ALA A 118 19.95 5.66 20.08
N ILE A 119 19.46 6.53 20.97
CA ILE A 119 19.82 7.95 21.12
C ILE A 119 20.60 8.13 22.42
#